data_AF-A0A9D3Q8C1-F1
#
_entry.id   AF-A0A9D3Q8C1-F1
#
_cell.length_a   1.000
_cell.length_b   1.000
_cell.length_c   1.000
_cell.angle_alpha   90.00
_cell.angle_beta   90.00
_cell.angle_gamma   90.00
#
_symmetry.space_group_name_H-M   'P 1'
#
loop_
_entity.id
_entity.type
_entity.pdbx_description
1 polymer ?
#
loop_
_entity_poly.entity_id
_entity_poly.type
_entity_poly.pdbx_seq_one_letter_code
_entity_poly.pdbx_strand_id
1 'polypeptide(L)'
;MFARWILPVSVRSNRVPVALILLISLSVCSELKVRVRLSDGQITEETLEADSEKDSITVEFKQGDGTLITFVADFKRDVKIFRSLILGELERGQSQYQALCFVTRLSHNEIIPSESMARLRQKNPHAIRSAEERRGVEQLTMNMAVNLSKAWQLSTHIHNMCSEAQESIYAREQDVKHWLDRGVEGSVFEILPPTVDTTELQGCPSTRDLWQPCACSYSLRLEWYPCLLKYCRSRDAAGRSSPYKCGIKSCSKGYRFDYYVPRRQLCLWDEDT
;
A
#
# COMPACT_ATOMS: atom_id res chain seq x y z
N MET A 1 77.27 -52.85 1.32
CA MET A 1 75.92 -53.37 1.65
C MET A 1 74.94 -52.20 1.69
N PHE A 2 73.66 -52.50 1.47
CA PHE A 2 72.66 -51.66 0.80
C PHE A 2 72.25 -50.33 1.47
N ALA A 3 71.94 -49.39 0.58
CA ALA A 3 71.16 -48.15 0.64
C ALA A 3 70.14 -47.95 1.80
N ARG A 4 70.01 -46.69 2.23
CA ARG A 4 68.70 -46.00 2.31
C ARG A 4 68.83 -44.48 2.43
N TRP A 5 68.18 -43.78 1.52
CA TRP A 5 67.90 -42.34 1.53
C TRP A 5 66.65 -42.05 2.35
N ILE A 6 66.63 -40.98 3.16
CA ILE A 6 65.40 -40.27 3.58
C ILE A 6 65.68 -38.76 3.68
N LEU A 7 64.82 -37.97 3.01
CA LEU A 7 64.75 -36.51 2.87
C LEU A 7 64.12 -35.82 4.12
N PRO A 8 64.24 -34.48 4.28
CA PRO A 8 63.87 -33.78 5.51
C PRO A 8 62.36 -33.51 5.63
N VAL A 9 61.86 -33.57 6.87
CA VAL A 9 60.46 -33.28 7.24
C VAL A 9 60.23 -31.77 7.33
N SER A 10 59.26 -31.30 6.55
CA SER A 10 58.76 -29.93 6.50
C SER A 10 57.83 -29.59 7.67
N VAL A 11 58.01 -28.39 8.23
CA VAL A 11 57.23 -27.78 9.32
C VAL A 11 55.81 -27.47 8.84
N ARG A 12 54.81 -28.14 9.40
CA ARG A 12 53.39 -27.93 9.08
C ARG A 12 52.77 -26.89 10.03
N SER A 13 52.66 -25.65 9.55
CA SER A 13 51.90 -24.57 10.20
C SER A 13 50.39 -24.90 10.16
N ASN A 14 49.79 -25.15 11.32
CA ASN A 14 48.34 -25.29 11.47
C ASN A 14 47.70 -23.89 11.42
N ARG A 15 47.18 -23.51 10.25
CA ARG A 15 46.20 -22.42 10.13
C ARG A 15 44.81 -23.02 10.14
N VAL A 16 44.09 -22.85 11.24
CA VAL A 16 42.64 -23.11 11.33
C VAL A 16 41.93 -21.99 10.56
N PRO A 17 41.16 -22.27 9.49
CA PRO A 17 40.33 -21.24 8.88
C PRO A 17 39.08 -21.10 9.75
N VAL A 18 38.95 -19.96 10.43
CA VAL A 18 37.68 -19.53 11.03
C VAL A 18 36.75 -19.19 9.86
N ALA A 19 35.86 -20.12 9.52
CA ALA A 19 34.79 -19.87 8.56
C ALA A 19 33.81 -18.87 9.20
N LEU A 20 33.94 -17.60 8.81
CA LEU A 20 32.96 -16.56 9.12
C LEU A 20 31.67 -16.90 8.35
N ILE A 21 30.74 -17.58 9.02
CA ILE A 21 29.38 -17.80 8.50
C ILE A 21 28.71 -16.42 8.48
N LEU A 22 28.70 -15.78 7.31
CA LEU A 22 27.83 -14.65 7.05
C LEU A 22 26.38 -15.19 7.14
N LEU A 23 25.74 -14.99 8.29
CA LEU A 23 24.28 -15.06 8.40
C LEU A 23 23.75 -13.88 7.60
N ILE A 24 23.62 -14.05 6.29
CA ILE A 24 22.79 -13.17 5.46
C ILE A 24 21.38 -13.37 6.00
N SER A 25 20.89 -12.43 6.79
CA SER A 25 19.47 -12.30 7.04
C SER A 25 18.82 -12.14 5.68
N LEU A 26 18.25 -13.23 5.16
CA LEU A 26 17.39 -13.22 3.98
C LEU A 26 16.20 -12.33 4.34
N SER A 27 16.30 -11.04 4.03
CA SER A 27 15.13 -10.16 4.03
C SER A 27 14.18 -10.74 2.98
N VAL A 28 13.07 -11.31 3.44
CA VAL A 28 12.09 -11.99 2.59
C VAL A 28 11.15 -10.93 2.02
N CYS A 29 11.65 -10.14 1.08
CA CYS A 29 10.79 -9.42 0.16
C CYS A 29 10.27 -10.43 -0.87
N SER A 30 8.95 -10.47 -1.04
CA SER A 30 8.31 -11.32 -2.05
C SER A 30 7.44 -10.46 -2.94
N GLU A 31 7.51 -10.71 -4.24
CA GLU A 31 6.66 -10.09 -5.24
C GLU A 31 5.69 -11.15 -5.82
N LEU A 32 4.46 -10.73 -6.09
CA LEU A 32 3.43 -11.52 -6.75
C LEU A 32 2.72 -10.65 -7.80
N LYS A 33 2.90 -10.99 -9.07
CA LYS A 33 2.20 -10.34 -10.19
C LYS A 33 0.91 -11.07 -10.53
N VAL A 34 -0.20 -10.36 -10.64
CA VAL A 34 -1.53 -10.93 -10.85
C VAL A 34 -2.24 -10.22 -11.97
N ARG A 35 -2.74 -10.97 -12.95
CA ARG A 35 -3.63 -10.41 -13.97
C ARG A 35 -5.03 -10.31 -13.40
N VAL A 36 -5.60 -9.12 -13.40
CA VAL A 36 -6.90 -8.84 -12.81
C VAL A 36 -7.80 -8.17 -13.83
N ARG A 37 -9.08 -8.56 -13.83
CA ARG A 37 -10.10 -7.90 -14.63
C ARG A 37 -10.64 -6.69 -13.85
N LEU A 38 -10.43 -5.50 -14.39
CA LEU A 38 -10.96 -4.24 -13.88
C LEU A 38 -12.48 -4.17 -14.08
N SER A 39 -13.12 -3.24 -13.37
CA SER A 39 -14.57 -2.99 -13.45
C SER A 39 -15.06 -2.53 -14.83
N ASP A 40 -14.21 -1.91 -15.64
CA ASP A 40 -14.46 -1.53 -17.03
C ASP A 40 -14.30 -2.71 -18.03
N GLY A 41 -13.92 -3.90 -17.53
CA GLY A 41 -13.69 -5.10 -18.32
C GLY A 41 -12.27 -5.24 -18.88
N GLN A 42 -11.42 -4.22 -18.76
CA GLN A 42 -10.01 -4.29 -19.14
C GLN A 42 -9.26 -5.25 -18.22
N ILE A 43 -8.10 -5.73 -18.70
CA ILE A 43 -7.23 -6.60 -17.91
C ILE A 43 -5.94 -5.83 -17.62
N THR A 44 -5.61 -5.69 -16.34
CA THR A 44 -4.38 -5.05 -15.88
C THR A 44 -3.49 -6.07 -15.15
N GLU A 45 -2.20 -5.77 -15.04
CA GLU A 45 -1.28 -6.49 -14.16
C GLU A 45 -1.17 -5.71 -12.84
N GLU A 46 -1.55 -6.35 -11.74
CA GLU A 46 -1.38 -5.83 -10.39
C GLU A 46 -0.15 -6.48 -9.75
N THR A 47 0.72 -5.67 -9.15
CA THR A 47 1.91 -6.14 -8.43
C THR A 47 1.64 -6.07 -6.93
N LEU A 48 1.74 -7.20 -6.23
CA LEU A 48 1.67 -7.27 -4.78
C LEU A 48 3.05 -7.58 -4.23
N GLU A 49 3.58 -6.70 -3.39
CA GLU A 49 4.83 -6.91 -2.68
C GLU A 49 4.58 -7.05 -1.19
N ALA A 50 5.32 -7.93 -0.54
CA ALA A 50 5.29 -8.10 0.90
C ALA A 50 6.71 -8.00 1.46
N ASP A 51 6.89 -7.09 2.40
CA ASP A 51 8.12 -6.92 3.18
C ASP A 51 7.84 -7.39 4.60
N SER A 52 8.28 -8.61 4.92
CA SER A 52 8.05 -9.20 6.25
C SER A 52 8.91 -8.56 7.35
N GLU A 53 9.99 -7.85 6.98
CA GLU A 53 10.88 -7.19 7.94
C GLU A 53 10.29 -5.85 8.40
N LYS A 54 9.75 -5.09 7.46
CA LYS A 54 9.01 -3.85 7.75
C LYS A 54 7.56 -4.09 8.19
N ASP A 55 7.09 -5.33 8.08
CA ASP A 55 5.70 -5.73 8.28
C ASP A 55 4.76 -4.84 7.45
N SER A 56 4.96 -4.87 6.14
CA SER A 56 4.21 -4.04 5.19
C SER A 56 3.86 -4.79 3.90
N ILE A 57 2.79 -4.36 3.25
CA ILE A 57 2.36 -4.86 1.94
C ILE A 57 2.14 -3.67 1.01
N THR A 58 2.60 -3.78 -0.22
CA THR A 58 2.34 -2.83 -1.31
C THR A 58 1.49 -3.51 -2.38
N VAL A 59 0.48 -2.82 -2.90
CA VAL A 59 -0.30 -3.22 -4.06
C VAL A 59 -0.25 -2.09 -5.07
N GLU A 60 0.23 -2.36 -6.28
CA GLU A 60 0.34 -1.36 -7.35
C GLU A 60 -0.35 -1.84 -8.62
N PHE A 61 -1.13 -0.97 -9.24
CA PHE A 61 -1.81 -1.26 -10.50
C PHE A 61 -2.18 0.00 -11.27
N LYS A 62 -2.42 -0.15 -12.57
CA LYS A 62 -2.87 0.93 -13.46
C LYS A 62 -4.36 0.79 -13.74
N GLN A 63 -5.11 1.88 -13.56
CA GLN A 63 -6.53 2.00 -13.93
C GLN A 63 -6.70 2.17 -15.46
N GLY A 64 -7.93 2.03 -15.95
CA GLY A 64 -8.25 2.10 -17.39
C GLY A 64 -8.01 3.48 -18.03
N ASP A 65 -8.11 4.54 -17.24
CA ASP A 65 -7.76 5.93 -17.61
C ASP A 65 -6.24 6.18 -17.61
N GLY A 66 -5.47 5.22 -17.12
CA GLY A 66 -4.03 5.25 -17.00
C GLY A 66 -3.48 5.79 -15.68
N THR A 67 -4.35 6.14 -14.73
CA THR A 67 -3.95 6.51 -13.37
C THR A 67 -3.21 5.35 -12.70
N LEU A 68 -2.03 5.62 -12.12
CA LEU A 68 -1.28 4.63 -11.35
C LEU A 68 -1.68 4.71 -9.88
N ILE A 69 -2.19 3.61 -9.35
CA ILE A 69 -2.61 3.47 -7.96
C ILE A 69 -1.57 2.64 -7.21
N THR A 70 -1.11 3.17 -6.08
CA THR A 70 -0.26 2.44 -5.14
C THR A 70 -0.91 2.46 -3.76
N PHE A 71 -1.22 1.28 -3.24
CA PHE A 71 -1.75 1.07 -1.90
C PHE A 71 -0.66 0.45 -1.02
N VAL A 72 -0.44 0.99 0.18
CA VAL A 72 0.43 0.37 1.19
C VAL A 72 -0.34 0.14 2.47
N ALA A 73 -0.19 -1.05 3.04
CA ALA A 73 -0.60 -1.38 4.38
C ALA A 73 0.66 -1.55 5.25
N ASP A 74 0.85 -0.65 6.21
CA ASP A 74 1.89 -0.70 7.24
C ASP A 74 1.25 -1.24 8.53
N PHE A 75 1.47 -2.53 8.80
CA PHE A 75 0.92 -3.21 9.96
C PHE A 75 1.61 -2.80 11.26
N LYS A 76 2.89 -2.41 11.19
CA LYS A 76 3.66 -1.99 12.36
C LYS A 76 3.10 -0.68 12.95
N ARG A 77 2.55 0.19 12.10
CA ARG A 77 1.98 1.49 12.49
C ARG A 77 0.45 1.53 12.45
N ASP A 78 -0.22 0.46 12.01
CA ASP A 78 -1.65 0.44 11.73
C ASP A 78 -2.08 1.57 10.76
N VAL A 79 -1.29 1.81 9.72
CA VAL A 79 -1.51 2.88 8.72
C VAL A 79 -1.69 2.26 7.34
N LYS A 80 -2.66 2.77 6.57
CA LYS A 80 -2.77 2.49 5.14
C LYS A 80 -2.71 3.78 4.33
N ILE A 81 -2.01 3.71 3.21
CA ILE A 81 -1.69 4.85 2.36
C ILE A 81 -2.15 4.53 0.95
N PHE A 82 -2.92 5.42 0.34
CA PHE A 82 -3.26 5.36 -1.07
C PHE A 82 -2.54 6.51 -1.76
N ARG A 83 -1.74 6.20 -2.79
CA ARG A 83 -1.23 7.16 -3.74
C ARG A 83 -1.97 6.97 -5.06
N SER A 84 -2.45 8.06 -5.62
CA SER A 84 -2.95 8.12 -7.00
C SER A 84 -2.10 9.09 -7.81
N LEU A 85 -1.45 8.59 -8.84
CA LEU A 85 -0.73 9.39 -9.82
C LEU A 85 -1.59 9.51 -11.08
N ILE A 86 -2.33 10.61 -11.17
CA ILE A 86 -3.34 10.88 -12.19
C ILE A 86 -2.65 11.59 -13.35
N LEU A 87 -2.74 11.01 -14.54
CA LEU A 87 -2.14 11.58 -15.73
C LEU A 87 -2.94 12.80 -16.20
N GLY A 88 -2.24 13.86 -16.61
CA GLY A 88 -2.88 15.02 -17.22
C GLY A 88 -3.47 14.67 -18.59
N GLU A 89 -4.64 15.22 -18.87
CA GLU A 89 -5.26 15.13 -20.19
C GLU A 89 -4.71 16.21 -21.13
N LEU A 90 -3.85 15.81 -22.08
CA LEU A 90 -3.25 16.71 -23.08
C LEU A 90 -4.32 17.47 -23.89
N GLU A 91 -5.42 16.81 -24.23
CA GLU A 91 -6.57 17.42 -24.95
C GLU A 91 -7.25 18.55 -24.16
N ARG A 92 -7.11 18.54 -22.83
CA ARG A 92 -7.60 19.59 -21.93
C ARG A 92 -6.50 20.60 -21.56
N GLY A 93 -5.36 20.58 -22.26
CA GLY A 93 -4.22 21.45 -22.02
C GLY A 93 -3.39 21.09 -20.78
N GLN A 94 -3.56 19.89 -20.23
CA GLN A 94 -2.82 19.43 -19.06
C GLN A 94 -1.58 18.63 -19.50
N SER A 95 -0.39 19.18 -19.27
CA SER A 95 0.88 18.52 -19.63
C SER A 95 1.57 17.83 -18.45
N GLN A 96 1.05 17.98 -17.24
CA GLN A 96 1.63 17.43 -16.00
C GLN A 96 0.67 16.44 -15.34
N TYR A 97 1.24 15.49 -14.60
CA TYR A 97 0.47 14.60 -13.73
C TYR A 97 0.13 15.30 -12.40
N GLN A 98 -0.90 14.82 -11.71
CA GLN A 98 -1.23 15.22 -10.36
C GLN A 98 -1.10 14.01 -9.43
N ALA A 99 -0.53 14.21 -8.24
CA ALA A 99 -0.43 13.17 -7.24
C ALA A 99 -1.34 13.48 -6.05
N LEU A 100 -2.12 12.50 -5.62
CA LEU A 100 -2.93 12.55 -4.41
C LEU A 100 -2.45 11.47 -3.45
N CYS A 101 -2.41 11.80 -2.17
CA CYS A 101 -2.16 10.85 -1.11
C CYS A 101 -3.27 10.87 -0.04
N PHE A 102 -3.83 9.70 0.27
CA PHE A 102 -4.81 9.53 1.33
C PHE A 102 -4.24 8.58 2.38
N VAL A 103 -4.04 9.10 3.60
CA VAL A 103 -3.49 8.36 4.73
C VAL A 103 -4.62 8.10 5.73
N THR A 104 -4.88 6.83 6.02
CA THR A 104 -5.93 6.43 6.96
C THR A 104 -5.45 5.31 7.87
N ARG A 105 -6.21 5.03 8.93
CA ARG A 105 -5.92 3.88 9.79
C ARG A 105 -6.17 2.56 9.06
N LEU A 106 -5.23 1.63 9.15
CA LEU A 106 -5.41 0.25 8.72
C LEU A 106 -6.30 -0.48 9.72
N SER A 107 -7.40 -1.07 9.23
CA SER A 107 -8.29 -1.86 10.08
C SER A 107 -7.79 -3.30 10.21
N HIS A 108 -8.04 -3.91 11.36
CA HIS A 108 -7.74 -5.32 11.59
C HIS A 108 -8.50 -6.19 10.57
N ASN A 109 -7.84 -7.22 10.05
CA ASN A 109 -8.41 -8.17 9.08
C ASN A 109 -8.91 -7.52 7.78
N GLU A 110 -8.42 -6.33 7.44
CA GLU A 110 -8.72 -5.71 6.16
C GLU A 110 -8.02 -6.46 5.01
N ILE A 111 -6.74 -6.80 5.21
CA ILE A 111 -5.85 -7.55 4.31
C ILE A 111 -5.11 -8.63 5.13
N ILE A 112 -4.68 -9.73 4.49
CA ILE A 112 -3.90 -10.76 5.20
C ILE A 112 -2.54 -10.20 5.67
N PRO A 113 -1.94 -10.76 6.74
CA PRO A 113 -0.63 -10.31 7.23
C PRO A 113 0.49 -10.48 6.20
N SER A 114 1.50 -9.59 6.27
CA SER A 114 2.69 -9.55 5.41
C SER A 114 3.37 -10.92 5.27
N GLU A 115 3.60 -11.63 6.37
CA GLU A 115 4.21 -12.97 6.35
C GLU A 115 3.43 -14.00 5.54
N SER A 116 2.09 -13.88 5.53
CA SER A 116 1.24 -14.80 4.77
C SER A 116 1.18 -14.40 3.30
N MET A 117 1.19 -13.09 3.01
CA MET A 117 1.32 -12.53 1.67
C MET A 117 2.64 -12.97 1.01
N ALA A 118 3.75 -12.90 1.74
CA ALA A 118 5.09 -13.24 1.25
C ALA A 118 5.25 -14.70 0.84
N ARG A 119 4.35 -15.58 1.27
CA ARG A 119 4.32 -17.01 0.92
C ARG A 119 3.38 -17.33 -0.24
N LEU A 120 2.59 -16.37 -0.71
CA LEU A 120 1.69 -16.60 -1.84
C LEU A 120 2.48 -16.83 -3.11
N ARG A 121 2.07 -17.85 -3.88
CA ARG A 121 2.64 -18.19 -5.18
C ARG A 121 1.50 -18.49 -6.13
N GLN A 122 1.66 -18.09 -7.39
CA GLN A 122 0.71 -18.44 -8.43
C GLN A 122 1.04 -19.80 -9.04
N LYS A 123 0.03 -20.67 -9.09
CA LYS A 123 0.12 -21.93 -9.85
C LYS A 123 0.06 -21.70 -11.37
N ASN A 124 -0.69 -20.68 -11.81
CA ASN A 124 -0.84 -20.32 -13.21
C ASN A 124 -0.67 -18.78 -13.35
N PRO A 125 0.47 -18.31 -13.89
CA PRO A 125 0.75 -16.89 -14.10
C PRO A 125 -0.17 -16.17 -15.09
N HIS A 126 -0.80 -16.91 -16.01
CA HIS A 126 -1.70 -16.33 -17.03
C HIS A 126 -3.16 -16.30 -16.59
N ALA A 127 -3.48 -16.84 -15.41
CA ALA A 127 -4.84 -16.86 -14.91
C ALA A 127 -5.33 -15.44 -14.58
N ILE A 128 -6.40 -15.02 -15.23
CA ILE A 128 -7.10 -13.77 -14.91
C ILE A 128 -7.89 -13.98 -13.63
N ARG A 129 -7.61 -13.17 -12.61
CA ARG A 129 -8.27 -13.22 -11.31
C ARG A 129 -9.43 -12.24 -11.24
N SER A 130 -10.41 -12.63 -10.45
CA SER A 130 -11.53 -11.80 -10.02
C SER A 130 -11.75 -12.09 -8.55
N ALA A 131 -12.14 -11.07 -7.78
CA ALA A 131 -12.38 -11.22 -6.35
C ALA A 131 -13.51 -12.22 -6.07
N GLU A 132 -13.33 -13.05 -5.05
CA GLU A 132 -14.38 -13.96 -4.58
C GLU A 132 -15.50 -13.22 -3.83
N GLU A 133 -15.18 -12.10 -3.18
CA GLU A 133 -16.13 -11.22 -2.50
C GLU A 133 -15.97 -9.78 -2.98
N ARG A 134 -17.07 -9.16 -3.43
CA ARG A 134 -17.10 -7.74 -3.76
C ARG A 134 -17.65 -6.95 -2.59
N ARG A 135 -16.78 -6.30 -1.82
CA ARG A 135 -17.15 -5.39 -0.73
C ARG A 135 -17.66 -4.06 -1.29
N GLY A 136 -18.45 -3.38 -0.46
CA GLY A 136 -19.01 -2.05 -0.75
C GLY A 136 -17.96 -0.96 -0.93
N VAL A 137 -18.44 0.28 -1.06
CA VAL A 137 -17.60 1.47 -1.10
C VAL A 137 -17.50 2.05 0.30
N GLU A 138 -16.30 2.24 0.81
CA GLU A 138 -16.05 3.00 2.04
C GLU A 138 -15.94 4.48 1.71
N GLN A 139 -16.80 5.30 2.31
CA GLN A 139 -16.76 6.75 2.18
C GLN A 139 -15.88 7.35 3.28
N LEU A 140 -14.96 8.22 2.89
CA LEU A 140 -13.89 8.75 3.72
C LEU A 140 -13.85 10.27 3.58
N THR A 141 -14.31 10.98 4.60
CA THR A 141 -14.18 12.44 4.67
C THR A 141 -12.77 12.80 5.15
N MET A 142 -11.97 13.37 4.27
CA MET A 142 -10.57 13.69 4.52
C MET A 142 -10.41 15.19 4.83
N ASN A 143 -10.69 15.53 6.08
CA ASN A 143 -10.75 16.90 6.60
C ASN A 143 -9.47 17.37 7.30
N MET A 144 -8.36 16.65 7.12
CA MET A 144 -7.04 17.00 7.67
C MET A 144 -5.98 16.95 6.57
N ALA A 145 -5.10 17.94 6.50
CA ALA A 145 -3.86 17.87 5.74
C ALA A 145 -2.74 17.23 6.58
N VAL A 146 -1.79 16.58 5.93
CA VAL A 146 -0.62 15.95 6.57
C VAL A 146 0.66 16.60 6.08
N ASN A 147 1.47 17.11 7.01
CA ASN A 147 2.77 17.70 6.70
C ASN A 147 3.80 16.60 6.38
N LEU A 148 4.22 16.50 5.11
CA LEU A 148 5.17 15.50 4.63
C LEU A 148 6.47 15.44 5.44
N SER A 149 6.99 16.59 5.88
CA SER A 149 8.28 16.67 6.60
C SER A 149 8.23 16.00 7.97
N LYS A 150 7.04 15.87 8.55
CA LYS A 150 6.80 15.24 9.86
C LYS A 150 6.02 13.92 9.74
N ALA A 151 5.56 13.56 8.54
CA ALA A 151 4.74 12.37 8.31
C ALA A 151 5.43 11.04 8.64
N TRP A 152 6.76 11.02 8.73
CA TRP A 152 7.51 9.85 9.21
C TRP A 152 7.08 9.39 10.63
N GLN A 153 6.51 10.30 11.43
CA GLN A 153 5.95 9.96 12.75
C GLN A 153 4.76 8.99 12.64
N LEU A 154 4.00 9.06 11.55
CA LEU A 154 2.91 8.15 11.22
C LEU A 154 3.44 6.84 10.66
N SER A 155 4.16 6.94 9.54
CA SER A 155 4.77 5.80 8.85
C SER A 155 5.93 6.28 7.99
N THR A 156 7.02 5.52 7.99
CA THR A 156 8.20 5.80 7.15
C THR A 156 7.91 5.66 5.66
N HIS A 157 6.84 4.96 5.29
CA HIS A 157 6.44 4.77 3.89
C HIS A 157 5.89 6.06 3.26
N ILE A 158 5.32 6.98 4.06
CA ILE A 158 4.65 8.18 3.54
C ILE A 158 5.61 9.06 2.75
N HIS A 159 6.86 9.21 3.18
CA HIS A 159 7.82 10.06 2.47
C HIS A 159 7.99 9.64 1.00
N ASN A 160 8.25 8.36 0.76
CA ASN A 160 8.47 7.83 -0.58
C ASN A 160 7.17 7.72 -1.38
N MET A 161 6.05 7.46 -0.71
CA MET A 161 4.75 7.38 -1.37
C MET A 161 4.16 8.74 -1.72
N CYS A 162 4.44 9.79 -0.96
CA CYS A 162 3.71 11.05 -1.07
C CYS A 162 4.60 12.24 -1.43
N SER A 163 5.87 12.01 -1.79
CA SER A 163 6.81 13.05 -2.20
C SER A 163 6.35 13.87 -3.41
N GLU A 164 5.58 13.25 -4.32
CA GLU A 164 4.99 13.90 -5.50
C GLU A 164 3.69 14.65 -5.15
N ALA A 165 3.09 14.36 -3.99
CA ALA A 165 1.79 14.88 -3.55
C ALA A 165 1.94 15.90 -2.41
N GLN A 166 2.99 16.72 -2.39
CA GLN A 166 3.38 17.55 -1.23
C GLN A 166 2.24 18.38 -0.62
N GLU A 167 1.38 18.94 -1.48
CA GLU A 167 0.25 19.79 -1.10
C GLU A 167 -1.11 19.04 -1.11
N SER A 168 -1.08 17.73 -1.31
CA SER A 168 -2.26 16.87 -1.54
C SER A 168 -2.18 15.58 -0.72
N ILE A 169 -1.73 15.68 0.54
CA ILE A 169 -1.70 14.57 1.50
C ILE A 169 -2.79 14.79 2.53
N TYR A 170 -3.79 13.90 2.53
CA TYR A 170 -4.98 14.05 3.34
C TYR A 170 -5.13 12.91 4.35
N ALA A 171 -5.73 13.21 5.50
CA ALA A 171 -6.12 12.26 6.54
C ALA A 171 -7.54 12.56 7.05
N ARG A 172 -8.10 11.60 7.80
CA ARG A 172 -9.38 11.79 8.51
C ARG A 172 -9.11 12.29 9.93
N GLU A 173 -9.92 13.23 10.41
CA GLU A 173 -9.85 13.73 11.78
C GLU A 173 -9.97 12.60 12.83
N GLN A 174 -10.84 11.60 12.58
CA GLN A 174 -10.98 10.45 13.49
C GLN A 174 -9.70 9.60 13.59
N ASP A 175 -8.93 9.49 12.50
CA ASP A 175 -7.65 8.77 12.49
C ASP A 175 -6.57 9.61 13.14
N VAL A 176 -6.59 10.94 12.92
CA VAL A 176 -5.71 11.89 13.61
C VAL A 176 -5.86 11.77 15.13
N LYS A 177 -7.09 11.79 15.66
CA LYS A 177 -7.34 11.60 17.10
C LYS A 177 -6.66 10.35 17.64
N HIS A 178 -6.80 9.23 16.92
CA HIS A 178 -6.14 7.98 17.28
C HIS A 178 -4.60 8.07 17.28
N TRP A 179 -4.00 8.76 16.31
CA TRP A 179 -2.55 8.90 16.23
C TRP A 179 -1.99 9.86 17.29
N LEU A 180 -2.72 10.93 17.63
CA LEU A 180 -2.36 11.83 18.73
C LEU A 180 -2.32 11.07 20.06
N ASP A 181 -3.31 10.22 20.34
CA ASP A 181 -3.35 9.37 21.54
C ASP A 181 -2.17 8.38 21.62
N ARG A 182 -1.54 8.09 20.47
CA ARG A 182 -0.37 7.21 20.35
C ARG A 182 0.96 7.97 20.36
N GLY A 183 0.93 9.28 20.61
CA GLY A 183 2.11 10.13 20.78
C GLY A 183 2.63 10.81 19.52
N VAL A 184 1.85 10.83 18.43
CA VAL A 184 2.18 11.64 17.25
C VAL A 184 1.92 13.11 17.56
N GLU A 185 2.82 13.99 17.12
CA GLU A 185 2.67 15.42 17.38
C GLU A 185 1.54 16.04 16.54
N GLY A 186 0.73 16.89 17.17
CA GLY A 186 -0.35 17.63 16.48
C GLY A 186 0.14 18.48 15.31
N SER A 187 1.41 18.92 15.34
CA SER A 187 2.01 19.73 14.29
C SER A 187 2.25 18.97 12.96
N VAL A 188 1.98 17.67 12.92
CA VAL A 188 1.92 16.85 11.70
C VAL A 188 0.65 17.17 10.90
N PHE A 189 -0.39 17.71 11.53
CA PHE A 189 -1.71 17.85 10.92
C PHE A 189 -2.18 19.30 10.88
N GLU A 190 -2.99 19.62 9.88
CA GLU A 190 -3.71 20.88 9.76
C GLU A 190 -5.17 20.59 9.40
N ILE A 191 -6.11 21.35 9.96
CA ILE A 191 -7.54 21.17 9.69
C ILE A 191 -7.88 21.78 8.33
N LEU A 192 -8.69 21.08 7.53
CA LEU A 192 -9.18 21.56 6.24
C LEU A 192 -10.72 21.74 6.25
N PRO A 193 -11.26 22.85 5.72
CA PRO A 193 -10.53 24.07 5.30
C PRO A 193 -9.92 24.82 6.50
N PRO A 194 -8.85 25.62 6.30
CA PRO A 194 -8.15 26.33 7.38
C PRO A 194 -8.96 27.50 8.00
N THR A 195 -10.10 27.89 7.40
CA THR A 195 -10.98 28.96 7.89
C THR A 195 -12.29 28.41 8.45
N VAL A 196 -12.62 28.80 9.68
CA VAL A 196 -13.77 28.34 10.49
C VAL A 196 -15.14 28.81 9.94
N ASP A 197 -15.18 29.72 8.97
CA ASP A 197 -16.41 30.09 8.26
C ASP A 197 -16.80 29.00 7.25
N THR A 198 -17.32 27.89 7.79
CA THR A 198 -18.07 26.86 7.06
C THR A 198 -19.36 27.47 6.51
N THR A 199 -19.23 28.23 5.42
CA THR A 199 -20.26 28.20 4.38
C THR A 199 -20.22 26.78 3.82
N GLU A 200 -21.36 26.12 3.60
CA GLU A 200 -21.42 24.79 2.99
C GLU A 200 -20.60 24.81 1.68
N LEU A 201 -19.39 24.24 1.74
CA LEU A 201 -18.45 24.30 0.64
C LEU A 201 -19.08 23.56 -0.54
N GLN A 202 -19.31 24.27 -1.64
CA GLN A 202 -19.95 23.67 -2.80
C GLN A 202 -19.05 22.57 -3.37
N GLY A 203 -19.68 21.54 -3.94
CA GLY A 203 -18.96 20.52 -4.70
C GLY A 203 -18.22 21.14 -5.88
N CYS A 204 -17.04 20.60 -6.21
CA CYS A 204 -16.28 21.02 -7.38
C CYS A 204 -17.05 20.94 -8.71
N PRO A 205 -17.99 19.98 -8.93
CA PRO A 205 -18.83 19.97 -10.13
C PRO A 205 -19.75 21.20 -10.24
N SER A 206 -20.23 21.71 -9.11
CA SER A 206 -21.11 22.90 -9.05
C SER A 206 -20.36 24.23 -9.13
N THR A 207 -19.03 24.21 -8.99
CA THR A 207 -18.20 25.41 -8.91
C THR A 207 -17.73 25.82 -10.30
N ARG A 208 -18.15 26.99 -10.82
CA ARG A 208 -17.79 27.41 -12.19
C ARG A 208 -16.37 27.96 -12.31
N ASP A 209 -15.94 28.76 -11.33
CA ASP A 209 -14.63 29.39 -11.33
C ASP A 209 -13.54 28.39 -10.89
N LEU A 210 -12.53 28.21 -11.75
CA LEU A 210 -11.43 27.26 -11.55
C LEU A 210 -10.55 27.60 -10.33
N TRP A 211 -10.59 28.84 -9.88
CA TRP A 211 -9.75 29.36 -8.80
C TRP A 211 -10.45 29.39 -7.44
N GLN A 212 -11.73 29.04 -7.39
CA GLN A 212 -12.46 28.95 -6.12
C GLN A 212 -12.18 27.63 -5.39
N PRO A 213 -12.19 27.64 -4.06
CA PRO A 213 -12.16 26.42 -3.26
C PRO A 213 -13.46 25.63 -3.42
N CYS A 214 -13.37 24.31 -3.33
CA CYS A 214 -14.53 23.42 -3.44
C CYS A 214 -14.29 22.06 -2.75
N ALA A 215 -15.36 21.31 -2.53
CA ALA A 215 -15.30 19.94 -2.04
C ALA A 215 -15.17 18.97 -3.22
N CYS A 216 -14.08 18.22 -3.24
CA CYS A 216 -13.70 17.29 -4.29
C CYS A 216 -14.01 15.84 -3.86
N SER A 217 -14.47 15.03 -4.80
CA SER A 217 -14.61 13.58 -4.63
C SER A 217 -13.61 12.82 -5.51
N TYR A 218 -12.90 11.85 -4.93
CA TYR A 218 -12.04 10.93 -5.67
C TYR A 218 -12.38 9.49 -5.32
N SER A 219 -12.54 8.63 -6.32
CA SER A 219 -12.90 7.22 -6.11
C SER A 219 -11.89 6.27 -6.71
N LEU A 220 -11.54 5.22 -5.99
CA LEU A 220 -10.74 4.11 -6.49
C LEU A 220 -11.27 2.77 -5.98
N ARG A 221 -10.88 1.68 -6.64
CA ARG A 221 -11.22 0.32 -6.22
C ARG A 221 -9.99 -0.56 -6.27
N LEU A 222 -9.74 -1.28 -5.18
CA LEU A 222 -8.84 -2.42 -5.19
C LEU A 222 -9.63 -3.59 -5.79
N GLU A 223 -9.32 -3.99 -7.03
CA GLU A 223 -10.13 -4.97 -7.77
C GLU A 223 -9.88 -6.41 -7.30
N TRP A 224 -8.67 -6.70 -6.86
CA TRP A 224 -8.34 -7.98 -6.27
C TRP A 224 -7.28 -7.84 -5.18
N TYR A 225 -7.56 -8.32 -3.99
CA TYR A 225 -6.53 -8.45 -2.96
C TYR A 225 -6.85 -9.59 -1.97
N PRO A 226 -5.83 -10.28 -1.42
CA PRO A 226 -6.03 -11.30 -0.39
C PRO A 226 -6.52 -10.68 0.94
N CYS A 227 -7.80 -10.87 1.27
CA CYS A 227 -8.41 -10.26 2.45
C CYS A 227 -8.52 -11.20 3.65
N LEU A 228 -8.57 -12.52 3.45
CA LEU A 228 -8.69 -13.51 4.53
C LEU A 228 -7.88 -14.77 4.24
N LEU A 229 -7.38 -15.42 5.30
CA LEU A 229 -6.75 -16.73 5.22
C LEU A 229 -7.81 -17.83 5.32
N LYS A 230 -7.69 -18.86 4.47
CA LYS A 230 -8.49 -20.09 4.55
C LYS A 230 -7.72 -21.17 5.29
N TYR A 231 -8.41 -21.82 6.23
CA TYR A 231 -7.87 -22.91 7.03
C TYR A 231 -8.57 -24.22 6.69
N CYS A 232 -7.78 -25.24 6.39
CA CYS A 232 -8.24 -26.60 6.17
C CYS A 232 -7.91 -27.44 7.40
N ARG A 233 -8.55 -28.61 7.53
CA ARG A 233 -8.33 -29.53 8.64
C ARG A 233 -7.59 -30.75 8.13
N SER A 234 -6.44 -31.05 8.74
CA SER A 234 -5.83 -32.37 8.61
C SER A 234 -6.31 -33.25 9.76
N ARG A 235 -6.39 -34.57 9.56
CA ARG A 235 -6.61 -35.55 10.62
C ARG A 235 -5.34 -36.38 10.75
N ASP A 236 -4.78 -36.41 11.95
CA ASP A 236 -3.63 -37.25 12.24
C ASP A 236 -4.08 -38.72 12.45
N ALA A 237 -3.15 -39.67 12.42
CA ALA A 237 -3.45 -41.10 12.62
C ALA A 237 -4.18 -41.41 13.95
N ALA A 238 -4.07 -40.52 14.93
CA ALA A 238 -4.77 -40.58 16.22
C ALA A 238 -6.14 -39.88 16.23
N GLY A 239 -6.67 -39.47 15.07
CA GLY A 239 -7.98 -38.84 14.91
C GLY A 239 -8.07 -37.37 15.36
N ARG A 240 -6.99 -36.77 15.87
CA ARG A 240 -6.94 -35.34 16.25
C ARG A 240 -6.90 -34.47 14.99
N SER A 241 -7.67 -33.40 15.00
CA SER A 241 -7.74 -32.46 13.88
C SER A 241 -6.96 -31.18 14.18
N SER A 242 -5.97 -30.87 13.35
CA SER A 242 -5.19 -29.64 13.42
C SER A 242 -5.52 -28.74 12.22
N PRO A 243 -5.81 -27.44 12.43
CA PRO A 243 -6.03 -26.50 11.35
C PRO A 243 -4.69 -26.09 10.72
N TYR A 244 -4.63 -26.04 9.40
CA TYR A 244 -3.48 -25.52 8.65
C TYR A 244 -3.92 -24.53 7.56
N LYS A 245 -3.06 -23.56 7.24
CA LYS A 245 -3.32 -22.57 6.18
C LYS A 245 -3.31 -23.29 4.82
N CYS A 246 -4.41 -23.23 4.08
CA CYS A 246 -4.54 -23.93 2.80
C CYS A 246 -4.89 -23.02 1.61
N GLY A 247 -5.20 -21.75 1.86
CA GLY A 247 -5.45 -20.79 0.79
C GLY A 247 -5.82 -19.42 1.32
N ILE A 248 -6.35 -18.60 0.41
CA ILE A 248 -6.85 -17.26 0.69
C ILE A 248 -8.27 -17.12 0.18
N LYS A 249 -9.00 -16.18 0.75
CA LYS A 249 -10.16 -15.54 0.12
C LYS A 249 -9.70 -14.20 -0.44
N SER A 250 -10.06 -13.94 -1.69
CA SER A 250 -9.80 -12.66 -2.34
C SER A 250 -11.02 -11.74 -2.28
N CYS A 251 -10.78 -10.44 -2.10
CA CYS A 251 -11.81 -9.42 -2.04
C CYS A 251 -11.57 -8.30 -3.06
N SER A 252 -12.63 -7.55 -3.36
CA SER A 252 -12.60 -6.23 -4.02
C SER A 252 -13.21 -5.23 -3.06
N LYS A 253 -12.68 -4.01 -2.96
CA LYS A 253 -13.22 -2.95 -2.09
C LYS A 253 -13.07 -1.58 -2.76
N GLY A 254 -14.15 -0.80 -2.74
CA GLY A 254 -14.14 0.57 -3.25
C GLY A 254 -13.87 1.56 -2.12
N TYR A 255 -13.27 2.69 -2.48
CA TYR A 255 -13.03 3.82 -1.60
C TYR A 255 -13.49 5.08 -2.32
N ARG A 256 -14.17 5.96 -1.59
CA ARG A 256 -14.50 7.32 -2.00
C ARG A 256 -13.92 8.27 -0.97
N PHE A 257 -13.07 9.17 -1.42
CA PHE A 257 -12.43 10.19 -0.61
C PHE A 257 -13.10 11.52 -0.94
N ASP A 258 -13.68 12.16 0.06
CA ASP A 258 -14.26 13.50 -0.06
C ASP A 258 -13.35 14.48 0.70
N TYR A 259 -12.80 15.48 0.03
CA TYR A 259 -11.74 16.34 0.56
C TYR A 259 -11.82 17.78 0.04
N TYR A 260 -11.21 18.69 0.78
CA TYR A 260 -11.09 20.09 0.40
C TYR A 260 -9.99 20.28 -0.65
N VAL A 261 -10.25 21.09 -1.68
CA VAL A 261 -9.21 21.64 -2.55
C VAL A 261 -9.28 23.17 -2.55
N PRO A 262 -8.13 23.89 -2.50
CA PRO A 262 -8.13 25.35 -2.49
C PRO A 262 -8.50 25.96 -3.86
N ARG A 263 -8.44 25.17 -4.93
CA ARG A 263 -8.78 25.58 -6.30
C ARG A 263 -9.40 24.41 -7.03
N ARG A 264 -10.55 24.61 -7.67
CA ARG A 264 -11.23 23.58 -8.49
C ARG A 264 -10.32 22.91 -9.53
N GLN A 265 -9.35 23.63 -10.10
CA GLN A 265 -8.40 23.04 -11.05
C GLN A 265 -7.53 21.89 -10.48
N LEU A 266 -7.50 21.71 -9.15
CA LEU A 266 -6.85 20.59 -8.47
C LEU A 266 -7.78 19.38 -8.29
N CYS A 267 -8.96 19.41 -8.93
CA CYS A 267 -10.00 18.40 -8.85
C CYS A 267 -10.70 18.27 -10.21
N LEU A 268 -9.98 17.79 -11.22
CA LEU A 268 -10.47 17.72 -12.61
C LEU A 268 -11.10 16.37 -12.97
N TRP A 269 -11.05 15.41 -12.04
CA TRP A 269 -11.65 14.08 -12.13
C TRP A 269 -13.05 14.01 -11.51
N ASP A 270 -13.44 15.02 -10.73
CA ASP A 270 -14.77 15.14 -10.15
C ASP A 270 -15.69 15.82 -11.17
N GLU A 271 -15.93 15.11 -12.28
CA GLU A 271 -16.88 15.48 -13.32
C GLU A 271 -18.17 14.68 -13.08
N ASP A 272 -19.33 15.34 -13.23
CA ASP A 272 -20.66 14.86 -12.84
C ASP A 272 -20.88 13.33 -12.95
N THR A 273 -20.89 12.65 -11.80
CA THR A 273 -21.53 11.32 -11.66
C THR A 273 -23.04 11.42 -11.62
#